data_AF-A0A430QS11-F1
#
_entry.id   AF-A0A430QS11-F1
#
_cell.length_a   1.000
_cell.length_b   1.000
_cell.length_c   1.000
_cell.angle_alpha   90.00
_cell.angle_beta   90.00
_cell.angle_gamma   90.00
#
_symmetry.space_group_name_H-M   'P 1'
#
loop_
_entity.id
_entity.type
_entity.pdbx_description
1 polymer ?
#
loop_
_entity_poly.entity_id
_entity_poly.type
_entity_poly.pdbx_seq_one_letter_code
_entity_poly.pdbx_strand_id
1 'polypeptide(L)'
;MPHQLLSRILTDMKPVVKPTSYAVSLMKRLALSDYHDIKLLTDCIRNVLSIRCAVLMSANLATEASQENYCEATICIDDSKMGSELKKLSRRITSEVWL
;
A
#
# COMPACT_ATOMS: atom_id res chain seq x y z
N MET A 1 -5.28 -4.86 8.58
CA MET A 1 -6.10 -3.79 9.19
C MET A 1 -7.44 -3.71 8.46
N PRO A 2 -8.58 -3.68 9.17
CA PRO A 2 -9.89 -3.49 8.54
C PRO A 2 -10.00 -2.11 7.90
N HIS A 3 -10.61 -2.03 6.70
CA HIS A 3 -10.76 -0.77 5.96
C HIS A 3 -11.53 0.32 6.74
N GLN A 4 -12.48 -0.07 7.59
CA GLN A 4 -13.30 0.84 8.41
C GLN A 4 -12.47 1.68 9.39
N LEU A 5 -11.28 1.19 9.78
CA LEU A 5 -10.39 1.86 10.73
C LEU A 5 -9.43 2.85 10.06
N LEU A 6 -9.33 2.82 8.73
CA LEU A 6 -8.33 3.61 7.99
C LEU A 6 -8.45 5.10 8.28
N SER A 7 -9.65 5.69 8.13
CA SER A 7 -9.83 7.14 8.30
C SER A 7 -9.44 7.64 9.69
N ARG A 8 -9.77 6.86 10.72
CA ARG A 8 -9.40 7.17 12.11
C ARG A 8 -7.89 7.13 12.28
N ILE A 9 -7.25 6.04 11.84
CA ILE A 9 -5.79 5.86 11.98
C ILE A 9 -5.02 6.93 11.20
N LEU A 10 -5.47 7.31 10.00
CA LEU A 10 -4.83 8.37 9.23
C LEU A 10 -4.93 9.72 9.96
N THR A 11 -6.05 10.00 10.62
CA THR A 11 -6.24 11.22 11.42
C THR A 11 -5.30 11.23 12.62
N ASP A 12 -5.19 10.11 13.32
CA ASP A 12 -4.32 9.94 14.50
C ASP A 12 -2.83 9.98 14.11
N MET A 13 -2.46 9.51 12.91
CA MET A 13 -1.09 9.51 12.41
C MET A 13 -0.65 10.85 11.83
N LYS A 14 -1.59 11.66 11.31
CA LYS A 14 -1.29 12.95 10.68
C LYS A 14 -0.32 13.86 11.45
N PRO A 15 -0.43 14.04 12.79
CA PRO A 15 0.49 14.92 13.52
C PRO A 15 1.92 14.38 13.68
N VAL A 16 2.13 13.06 13.56
CA VAL A 16 3.44 12.42 13.83
C VAL A 16 4.19 12.02 12.56
N VAL A 17 3.49 11.96 11.42
CA VAL A 17 4.09 11.56 10.14
C VAL A 17 4.89 12.72 9.55
N LYS A 18 6.16 12.46 9.24
CA LYS A 18 7.03 13.43 8.57
C LYS A 18 6.57 13.64 7.12
N PRO A 19 6.59 14.88 6.60
CA PRO A 19 6.23 15.16 5.20
C PRO A 19 7.14 14.49 4.16
N THR A 20 8.38 14.15 4.55
CA THR A 20 9.36 13.47 3.69
C THR A 20 9.15 11.95 3.62
N SER A 21 8.26 11.41 4.45
CA SER A 21 7.93 9.98 4.45
C SER A 21 7.09 9.60 3.23
N TYR A 22 7.07 8.31 2.93
CA TYR A 22 6.15 7.71 1.97
C TYR A 22 5.44 6.51 2.60
N ALA A 23 4.22 6.27 2.15
CA ALA A 23 3.40 5.14 2.57
C ALA A 23 3.39 4.04 1.51
N VAL A 24 3.13 2.80 1.94
CA VAL A 24 2.86 1.68 1.03
C VAL A 24 1.55 1.03 1.48
N SER A 25 0.58 0.96 0.58
CA SER A 25 -0.71 0.33 0.84
C SER A 25 -0.76 -1.07 0.24
N LEU A 26 -1.10 -2.06 1.07
CA LEU A 26 -1.37 -3.44 0.66
C LEU A 26 -2.88 -3.77 0.64
N MET A 27 -3.73 -2.74 0.74
CA MET A 27 -5.17 -2.95 0.87
C MET A 27 -5.81 -3.31 -0.47
N LYS A 28 -6.36 -4.53 -0.56
CA LYS A 28 -7.14 -5.02 -1.70
C LYS A 28 -8.61 -4.56 -1.64
N ARG A 29 -8.85 -3.25 -1.53
CA ARG A 29 -10.21 -2.69 -1.49
C ARG A 29 -10.27 -1.32 -2.14
N LEU A 30 -11.47 -0.99 -2.62
CA LEU A 30 -11.85 0.34 -3.09
C LEU A 30 -12.65 1.05 -1.99
N ALA A 31 -12.56 2.37 -1.95
CA ALA A 31 -13.44 3.20 -1.14
C ALA A 31 -14.63 3.63 -2.00
N LEU A 32 -15.84 3.44 -1.49
CA LEU A 32 -17.04 4.01 -2.08
C LEU A 32 -17.24 5.40 -1.48
N SER A 33 -17.34 6.41 -2.34
CA SER A 33 -17.72 7.77 -1.92
C SER A 33 -19.25 7.88 -1.86
N ASP A 34 -19.76 8.83 -1.07
CA ASP A 34 -21.21 9.05 -0.88
C ASP A 34 -21.98 9.34 -2.19
N TYR A 35 -21.29 9.79 -3.24
CA TYR A 35 -21.85 10.14 -4.55
C TYR A 35 -21.74 9.01 -5.59
N HIS A 36 -21.58 7.75 -5.18
CA HIS A 36 -21.32 6.60 -6.08
C HIS A 36 -20.00 6.66 -6.88
N ASP A 37 -19.10 7.58 -6.54
CA ASP A 37 -17.75 7.59 -7.12
C ASP A 37 -16.85 6.54 -6.46
N ILE A 38 -16.11 5.82 -7.31
CA ILE A 38 -15.07 4.88 -6.89
C ILE A 38 -13.80 5.67 -6.61
N LYS A 39 -13.29 5.58 -5.37
CA LYS A 39 -12.02 6.16 -4.97
C LYS A 39 -11.04 5.08 -4.54
N LEU A 40 -9.76 5.26 -4.85
CA LEU A 40 -8.73 4.38 -4.32
C LEU A 40 -8.48 4.74 -2.84
N LEU A 41 -8.29 3.73 -1.99
CA LEU A 41 -7.89 3.95 -0.60
C LEU A 41 -6.55 4.70 -0.51
N THR A 42 -5.69 4.52 -1.51
CA THR A 42 -4.41 5.21 -1.62
C THR A 42 -4.57 6.71 -1.87
N ASP A 43 -5.60 7.14 -2.59
CA ASP A 43 -5.91 8.56 -2.75
C ASP A 43 -6.38 9.17 -1.43
N CYS A 44 -7.16 8.42 -0.63
CA CYS A 44 -7.51 8.85 0.72
C CYS A 44 -6.27 9.05 1.60
N ILE A 45 -5.32 8.10 1.57
CA ILE A 45 -4.05 8.21 2.31
C ILE A 45 -3.26 9.46 1.87
N ARG A 46 -3.10 9.66 0.56
CA ARG A 46 -2.41 10.83 -0.01
C ARG A 46 -3.08 12.13 0.43
N ASN A 47 -4.40 12.20 0.38
CA ASN A 47 -5.15 13.40 0.75
C ASN A 47 -5.06 13.72 2.24
N VAL A 48 -5.16 12.73 3.13
CA VAL A 48 -5.17 12.96 4.58
C VAL A 48 -3.78 13.26 5.12
N LEU A 49 -2.78 12.47 4.73
CA LEU A 49 -1.41 12.56 5.25
C LEU A 49 -0.51 13.49 4.43
N SER A 50 -0.91 13.89 3.22
CA SER A 50 -0.12 14.75 2.32
C SER A 50 1.28 14.17 2.01
N ILE A 51 1.36 12.84 1.90
CA ILE A 51 2.59 12.11 1.55
C ILE A 51 2.39 11.25 0.31
N ARG A 52 3.50 10.87 -0.34
CA ARG A 52 3.46 9.89 -1.43
C ARG A 52 3.03 8.53 -0.91
N CYS A 53 2.24 7.81 -1.70
CA CYS A 53 1.75 6.48 -1.36
C CYS A 53 1.95 5.54 -2.56
N ALA A 54 2.71 4.46 -2.35
CA ALA A 54 2.82 3.34 -3.28
C ALA A 54 1.77 2.28 -2.98
N VAL A 55 1.51 1.41 -3.95
CA VAL A 55 0.57 0.30 -3.81
C VAL A 55 1.32 -1.00 -4.04
N LEU A 56 1.17 -1.99 -3.17
CA LEU A 56 1.71 -3.33 -3.38
C LEU A 56 0.55 -4.32 -3.42
N MET A 57 0.28 -4.87 -4.61
CA MET A 57 -0.78 -5.83 -4.87
C MET A 57 -0.18 -7.21 -5.09
N SER A 58 -0.66 -8.22 -4.38
CA SER A 58 -0.28 -9.62 -4.58
C SER A 58 -1.49 -10.46 -4.93
N ALA A 59 -1.32 -11.51 -5.71
CA ALA A 59 -2.40 -12.48 -5.96
C ALA A 59 -2.51 -13.56 -4.88
N ASN A 60 -1.67 -13.51 -3.84
CA ASN A 60 -1.46 -14.64 -2.93
C ASN A 60 -2.28 -14.53 -1.64
N LEU A 61 -2.58 -15.68 -1.04
CA LEU A 61 -3.10 -15.76 0.32
C LEU A 61 -1.97 -15.50 1.33
N ALA A 62 -2.30 -14.82 2.43
CA ALA A 62 -1.32 -14.54 3.48
C ALA A 62 -0.69 -15.83 4.04
N THR A 63 -1.47 -16.92 4.10
CA THR A 63 -1.01 -18.23 4.55
C THR A 63 0.05 -18.80 3.60
N GLU A 64 -0.15 -18.72 2.29
CA GLU A 64 0.81 -19.21 1.29
C GLU A 64 2.12 -18.41 1.35
N ALA A 65 2.02 -17.08 1.48
CA ALA A 65 3.18 -16.22 1.65
C ALA A 65 3.96 -16.52 2.95
N SER A 66 3.27 -16.97 4.01
CA SER A 66 3.92 -17.35 5.27
C SER A 66 4.60 -18.72 5.22
N GLN A 67 4.15 -19.61 4.34
CA GLN A 67 4.68 -20.96 4.15
C GLN A 67 5.82 -21.03 3.14
N GLU A 68 6.36 -19.87 2.75
CA GLU A 68 7.42 -19.74 1.75
C GLU A 68 7.05 -20.33 0.38
N ASN A 69 5.77 -20.49 0.08
CA ASN A 69 5.35 -20.84 -1.26
C ASN A 69 5.66 -19.70 -2.22
N TYR A 70 5.93 -20.06 -3.47
CA TYR A 70 6.18 -19.09 -4.52
C TYR A 70 5.02 -18.09 -4.63
N CYS A 71 5.36 -16.80 -4.56
CA CYS A 71 4.39 -15.72 -4.47
C CYS A 71 4.82 -14.56 -5.37
N GLU A 72 3.89 -14.01 -6.16
CA GLU A 72 4.16 -12.82 -6.98
C GLU A 72 3.43 -11.59 -6.44
N ALA A 73 4.08 -10.43 -6.54
CA ALA A 73 3.49 -9.15 -6.21
C ALA A 73 3.88 -8.06 -7.21
N THR A 74 3.02 -7.07 -7.39
CA THR A 74 3.24 -5.90 -8.24
C THR A 74 3.23 -4.65 -7.37
N ILE A 75 4.23 -3.80 -7.53
CA ILE A 75 4.33 -2.50 -6.86
C ILE A 75 3.99 -1.41 -7.87
N CYS A 76 2.95 -0.64 -7.61
CA CYS A 76 2.60 0.55 -8.39
C CYS A 76 3.07 1.82 -7.67
N ILE A 77 3.90 2.59 -8.37
CA ILE A 77 4.59 3.75 -7.82
C ILE A 77 5.00 4.71 -8.95
N ASP A 78 4.98 6.00 -8.67
CA ASP A 78 5.36 7.07 -9.61
C ASP A 78 6.88 7.30 -9.65
N ASP A 79 7.56 7.11 -8.52
CA ASP A 79 8.98 7.34 -8.35
C ASP A 79 9.80 6.04 -8.51
N SER A 80 10.63 6.00 -9.55
CA SER A 80 11.47 4.84 -9.89
C SER A 80 12.49 4.48 -8.80
N LYS A 81 13.02 5.47 -8.07
CA LYS A 81 13.98 5.25 -7.00
C LYS A 81 13.30 4.59 -5.82
N MET A 82 12.15 5.11 -5.40
CA MET A 82 11.32 4.54 -4.35
C MET A 82 10.80 3.15 -4.75
N GLY A 83 10.45 2.93 -6.02
CA GLY A 83 10.13 1.60 -6.55
C GLY A 83 11.27 0.61 -6.39
N SER A 84 12.49 1.02 -6.74
CA SER A 84 13.68 0.18 -6.57
C SER A 84 13.95 -0.18 -5.09
N GLU A 85 13.78 0.77 -4.18
CA GLU A 85 13.92 0.53 -2.73
C GLU A 85 12.83 -0.40 -2.19
N LEU A 86 11.57 -0.21 -2.59
CA LEU A 86 10.46 -1.08 -2.18
C LEU A 86 10.59 -2.49 -2.77
N LYS A 87 11.09 -2.61 -4.00
CA LYS A 87 11.39 -3.89 -4.63
C LYS A 87 12.45 -4.64 -3.82
N LYS A 88 13.51 -3.96 -3.35
CA LYS A 88 14.52 -4.58 -2.47
C LYS A 88 13.93 -4.99 -1.13
N LEU A 89 13.13 -4.12 -0.51
CA LEU A 89 12.52 -4.36 0.80
C LEU A 89 11.53 -5.54 0.79
N SER A 90 10.79 -5.68 -0.31
CA SER A 90 9.68 -6.64 -0.43
C SER A 90 10.08 -7.96 -1.10
N ARG A 91 11.30 -8.05 -1.65
CA ARG A 91 11.80 -9.27 -2.30
C ARG A 91 12.26 -10.27 -1.24
N ARG A 92 11.78 -11.50 -1.37
CA ARG A 92 12.24 -12.68 -0.63
C ARG A 92 12.67 -13.76 -1.62
N ILE A 93 13.38 -14.77 -1.15
CA ILE A 93 13.88 -15.88 -2.00
C ILE A 93 12.74 -16.55 -2.77
N THR A 94 11.56 -16.64 -2.16
CA THR A 94 10.37 -17.29 -2.72
C THR A 94 9.34 -16.28 -3.23
N SER A 95 9.73 -15.02 -3.46
CA SER A 95 8.79 -13.97 -3.87
C SER A 95 9.34 -13.10 -4.99
N GLU A 96 8.65 -13.10 -6.14
CA GLU A 96 8.96 -12.19 -7.24
C GLU A 96 8.12 -10.92 -7.13
N VAL A 97 8.79 -9.78 -7.36
CA VAL A 97 8.18 -8.46 -7.25
C VAL A 97 8.39 -7.71 -8.56
N TRP A 98 7.30 -7.22 -9.14
CA TRP A 98 7.27 -6.44 -10.37
C TRP A 98 7.06 -4.95 -10.06
N LEU A 99 7.61 -4.09 -10.92
CA LEU A 99 7.44 -2.62 -10.88
C LEU A 99 6.58 -2.17 -12.05
#